data_AF-A0A6A4VK23-F1
#
_entry.id   AF-A0A6A4VK23-F1
#
_cell.length_a   1.000
_cell.length_b   1.000
_cell.length_c   1.000
_cell.angle_alpha   90.00
_cell.angle_beta   90.00
_cell.angle_gamma   90.00
#
_symmetry.space_group_name_H-M   'P 1'
#
loop_
_entity.id
_entity.type
_entity.pdbx_description
1 polymer ?
#
loop_
_entity_poly.entity_id
_entity_poly.type
_entity_poly.pdbx_seq_one_letter_code
_entity_poly.pdbx_strand_id
1 'polypeptide(L)'
;MNDSGNAVFSTGHVVDIAYLLSRNCAADTVDLTEAEHQALQAARTECEVRAAAGSHGDACDGVPYAGRYYICMANRLQQLDAAGTQFDLSAFRRTALGDEDGPNWSGTRAELFSMCIGDADIDLLPRQQAVYVHACLRWSLSAACDVQQAHEMRLDDKGRERLSRFLTGQCPMSPSQLLDAYGLITSRTWPECSRSLAGAAAGDGFSSAVSQVTCLLQDFQTEDGALDATHLKSAVSSAPGAGRSSSTGVLKRTVNACGETQSLGEFVMCWAARGILTCVFGEANQLARQFPPACTV
;
A
#
# COMPACT_ATOMS: atom_id res chain seq x y z
N MET A 1 -21.34 -1.02 8.36
CA MET A 1 -20.35 0.09 8.44
C MET A 1 -19.36 -0.24 9.54
N ASN A 2 -18.42 -1.15 9.27
CA ASN A 2 -17.18 -1.26 10.04
C ASN A 2 -16.10 -0.69 9.12
N ASP A 3 -16.03 0.63 9.04
CA ASP A 3 -14.83 1.26 8.52
C ASP A 3 -13.79 1.07 9.62
N SER A 4 -12.97 0.04 9.46
CA SER A 4 -11.84 -0.27 10.31
C SER A 4 -10.95 0.96 10.35
N GLY A 5 -11.05 1.76 11.41
CA GLY A 5 -10.36 3.06 11.58
C GLY A 5 -8.83 3.02 11.49
N ASN A 6 -8.24 1.86 11.20
CA ASN A 6 -6.82 1.61 11.05
C ASN A 6 -6.38 1.20 9.62
N ALA A 7 -7.30 1.04 8.65
CA ALA A 7 -6.94 0.64 7.29
C ALA A 7 -6.27 1.79 6.52
N VAL A 8 -5.13 1.51 5.88
CA VAL A 8 -4.40 2.47 5.05
C VAL A 8 -5.16 2.74 3.76
N PHE A 9 -5.68 1.70 3.12
CA PHE A 9 -6.43 1.80 1.88
C PHE A 9 -7.92 1.65 2.15
N SER A 10 -8.71 2.53 1.53
CA SER A 10 -10.16 2.47 1.67
C SER A 10 -10.74 1.44 0.71
N THR A 11 -11.72 0.69 1.21
CA THR A 11 -12.53 -0.21 0.39
C THR A 11 -13.82 0.46 -0.11
N GLY A 12 -14.08 1.72 0.32
CA GLY A 12 -15.22 2.53 -0.10
C GLY A 12 -14.99 3.32 -1.40
N HIS A 13 -13.76 3.37 -1.92
CA HIS A 13 -13.43 3.94 -3.21
C HIS A 13 -12.46 3.03 -3.97
N VAL A 14 -12.33 3.26 -5.27
CA VAL A 14 -11.41 2.52 -6.12
C VAL A 14 -10.27 3.42 -6.56
N VAL A 15 -9.08 2.85 -6.59
CA VAL A 15 -7.93 3.46 -7.26
C VAL A 15 -7.89 2.89 -8.66
N ASP A 16 -7.90 3.77 -9.66
CA ASP A 16 -7.74 3.41 -11.07
C ASP A 16 -6.77 4.37 -11.79
N ILE A 17 -6.66 4.23 -13.10
CA ILE A 17 -5.73 5.04 -13.90
C ILE A 17 -6.12 6.52 -13.89
N ALA A 18 -7.41 6.86 -13.96
CA ALA A 18 -7.82 8.27 -13.93
C ALA A 18 -7.55 8.89 -12.56
N TYR A 19 -7.74 8.14 -11.48
CA TYR A 19 -7.33 8.57 -10.15
C TYR A 19 -5.83 8.90 -10.10
N LEU A 20 -4.97 8.00 -10.60
CA LEU A 20 -3.51 8.23 -10.62
C LEU A 20 -3.11 9.40 -11.53
N LEU A 21 -3.76 9.56 -12.68
CA LEU A 21 -3.59 10.71 -13.58
C LEU A 21 -3.99 12.03 -12.88
N SER A 22 -5.13 12.06 -12.19
CA SER A 22 -5.62 13.25 -11.48
C SER A 22 -4.68 13.72 -10.37
N ARG A 23 -3.83 12.81 -9.87
CA ARG A 23 -2.82 13.08 -8.85
C ARG A 23 -1.45 13.43 -9.43
N ASN A 24 -1.37 13.66 -10.74
CA ASN A 24 -0.12 13.94 -11.47
C ASN A 24 0.99 12.91 -11.16
N CYS A 25 0.60 11.65 -11.02
CA CYS A 25 1.52 10.54 -10.77
C CYS A 25 1.72 9.67 -12.01
N ALA A 26 1.09 10.03 -13.12
CA ALA A 26 1.32 9.38 -14.40
C ALA A 26 2.56 9.99 -15.05
N ALA A 27 3.57 9.16 -15.28
CA ALA A 27 4.37 9.31 -16.49
C ALA A 27 3.51 8.84 -17.68
N ASP A 28 3.90 9.26 -18.87
CA ASP A 28 3.20 9.14 -20.14
C ASP A 28 2.29 7.91 -20.32
N THR A 29 1.18 8.17 -21.00
CA THR A 29 0.11 7.23 -21.34
C THR A 29 0.65 5.86 -21.70
N VAL A 30 0.07 4.80 -21.11
CA VAL A 30 0.17 3.45 -21.69
C VAL A 30 -0.14 3.59 -23.18
N ASP A 31 0.70 3.04 -24.05
CA ASP A 31 0.46 2.96 -25.50
C ASP A 31 -0.72 2.03 -25.76
N LEU A 32 -1.91 2.47 -25.36
CA LEU A 32 -3.17 1.90 -25.75
C LEU A 32 -3.57 2.59 -27.04
N THR A 33 -4.09 1.81 -27.98
CA THR A 33 -4.83 2.39 -29.09
C THR A 33 -6.02 3.20 -28.54
N GLU A 34 -6.47 4.21 -29.28
CA GLU A 34 -7.64 5.00 -28.92
C GLU A 34 -8.87 4.10 -28.64
N ALA A 35 -9.01 3.01 -29.39
CA ALA A 35 -10.08 2.02 -29.21
C ALA A 35 -9.97 1.27 -27.87
N GLU A 36 -8.76 0.84 -27.48
CA GLU A 36 -8.52 0.17 -26.20
C GLU A 36 -8.73 1.12 -25.01
N HIS A 37 -8.30 2.37 -25.17
CA HIS A 37 -8.53 3.40 -24.16
C HIS A 37 -10.04 3.65 -23.96
N GLN A 38 -10.80 3.81 -25.06
CA GLN A 38 -12.26 3.96 -24.99
C GLN A 38 -12.95 2.73 -24.39
N ALA A 39 -12.54 1.52 -24.75
CA ALA A 39 -13.10 0.29 -24.19
C ALA A 39 -12.84 0.17 -22.68
N LEU A 40 -11.63 0.51 -22.22
CA LEU A 40 -11.28 0.52 -20.80
C LEU A 40 -12.08 1.58 -20.04
N GLN A 41 -12.25 2.78 -20.60
CA GLN A 41 -13.08 3.82 -19.99
C GLN A 41 -14.56 3.40 -19.90
N ALA A 42 -15.11 2.81 -20.96
CA ALA A 42 -16.48 2.32 -20.95
C ALA A 42 -16.69 1.22 -19.88
N ALA A 43 -15.75 0.27 -19.78
CA ALA A 43 -15.79 -0.76 -18.75
C ALA A 43 -15.74 -0.17 -17.33
N ARG A 44 -14.88 0.84 -17.10
CA ARG A 44 -14.78 1.53 -15.80
C ARG A 44 -16.09 2.20 -15.42
N THR A 45 -16.63 3.05 -16.28
CA THR A 45 -17.89 3.77 -16.02
C THR A 45 -19.03 2.80 -15.76
N GLU A 46 -19.13 1.73 -16.55
CA GLU A 46 -20.15 0.71 -16.31
C GLU A 46 -19.97 0.03 -14.95
N CYS A 47 -18.75 -0.33 -14.58
CA CYS A 47 -18.47 -1.00 -13.32
C CYS A 47 -18.64 -0.10 -12.10
N GLU A 48 -18.42 1.22 -12.22
CA GLU A 48 -18.76 2.17 -11.17
C GLU A 48 -20.26 2.18 -10.89
N VAL A 49 -21.07 2.29 -11.96
CA VAL A 49 -22.54 2.28 -11.85
C VAL A 49 -23.03 0.95 -11.29
N ARG A 50 -22.52 -0.17 -11.80
CA ARG A 50 -22.90 -1.50 -11.33
C ARG A 50 -22.52 -1.70 -9.87
N ALA A 51 -21.26 -1.48 -9.48
CA ALA A 51 -20.81 -1.72 -8.11
C ALA A 51 -21.51 -0.83 -7.06
N ALA A 52 -22.03 0.32 -7.48
CA ALA A 52 -22.85 1.20 -6.67
C ALA A 52 -24.33 0.78 -6.58
N ALA A 53 -24.83 -0.02 -7.54
CA ALA A 53 -26.19 -0.52 -7.51
C ALA A 53 -26.37 -1.50 -6.34
N GLY A 54 -27.11 -1.12 -5.31
CA GLY A 54 -27.28 -1.93 -4.10
C GLY A 54 -28.03 -3.26 -4.26
N SER A 55 -28.28 -3.74 -5.49
CA SER A 55 -29.11 -4.91 -5.77
C SER A 55 -28.32 -6.02 -6.50
N HIS A 56 -27.27 -6.54 -5.86
CA HIS A 56 -26.49 -7.68 -6.37
C HIS A 56 -26.92 -9.03 -5.76
N GLY A 57 -28.09 -9.06 -5.11
CA GLY A 57 -28.59 -10.19 -4.35
C GLY A 57 -27.90 -10.36 -2.99
N ASP A 58 -28.55 -11.15 -2.12
CA ASP A 58 -28.17 -11.33 -0.72
C ASP A 58 -26.72 -11.82 -0.53
N ALA A 59 -26.19 -12.55 -1.51
CA ALA A 59 -24.81 -13.04 -1.48
C ALA A 59 -23.75 -11.92 -1.56
N CYS A 60 -24.13 -10.72 -2.00
CA CYS A 60 -23.25 -9.56 -2.11
C CYS A 60 -23.49 -8.51 -1.01
N ASP A 61 -24.39 -8.79 -0.06
CA ASP A 61 -24.70 -7.87 1.03
C ASP A 61 -23.48 -7.65 1.93
N GLY A 62 -23.19 -6.39 2.24
CA GLY A 62 -22.04 -6.01 3.06
C GLY A 62 -20.69 -6.10 2.36
N VAL A 63 -20.62 -6.58 1.12
CA VAL A 63 -19.37 -6.58 0.34
C VAL A 63 -18.92 -5.14 0.11
N PRO A 64 -17.63 -4.80 0.32
CA PRO A 64 -17.15 -3.45 0.06
C PRO A 64 -17.26 -3.06 -1.42
N TYR A 65 -17.43 -1.75 -1.69
CA TYR A 65 -17.56 -1.21 -3.04
C TYR A 65 -16.40 -1.62 -3.95
N ALA A 66 -15.16 -1.50 -3.46
CA ALA A 66 -13.97 -1.88 -4.21
C ALA A 66 -13.98 -3.35 -4.65
N GLY A 67 -14.42 -4.27 -3.79
CA GLY A 67 -14.51 -5.69 -4.12
C GLY A 67 -15.50 -5.95 -5.26
N ARG A 68 -16.68 -5.32 -5.21
CA ARG A 68 -17.67 -5.43 -6.29
C ARG A 68 -17.17 -4.84 -7.61
N TYR A 69 -16.54 -3.68 -7.53
CA TYR A 69 -15.96 -3.01 -8.69
C TYR A 69 -14.90 -3.88 -9.37
N TYR A 70 -13.96 -4.45 -8.62
CA TYR A 70 -12.87 -5.26 -9.18
C TYR A 70 -13.38 -6.55 -9.83
N ILE A 71 -14.44 -7.17 -9.31
CA ILE A 71 -15.08 -8.31 -9.95
C ILE A 71 -15.77 -7.92 -11.26
N CYS A 72 -16.49 -6.80 -11.27
CA CYS A 72 -17.06 -6.29 -12.51
C CYS A 72 -15.98 -6.04 -13.57
N MET A 73 -14.85 -5.42 -13.17
CA MET A 73 -13.72 -5.19 -14.06
C MET A 73 -13.13 -6.49 -14.59
N ALA A 74 -12.94 -7.49 -13.73
CA ALA A 74 -12.41 -8.80 -14.13
C ALA A 74 -13.33 -9.51 -15.14
N ASN A 75 -14.65 -9.45 -14.95
CA ASN A 75 -15.63 -9.97 -15.91
C ASN A 75 -15.60 -9.20 -17.24
N ARG A 76 -15.59 -7.86 -17.18
CA ARG A 76 -15.63 -7.00 -18.36
C ARG A 76 -14.39 -7.12 -19.23
N LEU A 77 -13.24 -7.34 -18.59
CA LEU A 77 -11.95 -7.52 -19.27
C LEU A 77 -11.66 -8.99 -19.61
N GLN A 78 -12.64 -9.90 -19.45
CA GLN A 78 -12.50 -11.34 -19.73
C GLN A 78 -11.33 -12.00 -18.98
N GLN A 79 -11.01 -11.48 -17.79
CA GLN A 79 -10.00 -12.05 -16.91
C GLN A 79 -10.60 -13.13 -16.01
N LEU A 80 -11.92 -13.10 -15.82
CA LEU A 80 -12.65 -14.13 -15.10
C LEU A 80 -13.59 -14.84 -16.09
N ASP A 81 -13.65 -16.16 -16.04
CA ASP A 81 -14.61 -16.92 -16.83
C ASP A 81 -16.06 -16.67 -16.38
N ALA A 82 -17.04 -16.98 -17.24
CA ALA A 82 -18.44 -16.70 -16.96
C ALA A 82 -18.96 -17.39 -15.67
N ALA A 83 -18.39 -18.53 -15.30
CA ALA A 83 -18.72 -19.26 -14.08
C ALA A 83 -18.02 -18.71 -12.82
N GLY A 84 -17.00 -17.86 -12.98
CA GLY A 84 -16.13 -17.38 -11.90
C GLY A 84 -15.28 -18.47 -11.25
N THR A 85 -14.98 -19.52 -12.00
CA THR A 85 -14.20 -20.69 -11.60
C THR A 85 -12.75 -20.64 -12.08
N GLN A 86 -12.39 -19.68 -12.94
CA GLN A 86 -11.02 -19.50 -13.40
C GLN A 86 -10.69 -18.02 -13.59
N PHE A 87 -9.58 -17.58 -12.99
CA PHE A 87 -8.99 -16.26 -13.21
C PHE A 87 -7.76 -16.38 -14.11
N ASP A 88 -7.82 -15.75 -15.28
CA ASP A 88 -6.71 -15.64 -16.23
C ASP A 88 -5.79 -14.48 -15.82
N LEU A 89 -4.78 -14.83 -15.01
CA LEU A 89 -3.74 -13.91 -14.57
C LEU A 89 -2.95 -13.31 -15.76
N SER A 90 -2.84 -14.03 -16.87
CA SER A 90 -2.14 -13.54 -18.06
C SER A 90 -2.95 -12.48 -18.78
N ALA A 91 -4.27 -12.67 -18.89
CA ALA A 91 -5.19 -11.62 -19.37
C ALA A 91 -5.13 -10.38 -18.49
N PHE A 92 -5.13 -10.57 -17.16
CA PHE A 92 -4.95 -9.45 -16.24
C PHE A 92 -3.63 -8.72 -16.51
N ARG A 93 -2.49 -9.44 -16.54
CA ARG A 93 -1.16 -8.85 -16.78
C ARG A 93 -1.12 -8.00 -18.05
N ARG A 94 -1.65 -8.52 -19.17
CA ARG A 94 -1.71 -7.78 -20.45
C ARG A 94 -2.46 -6.46 -20.30
N THR A 95 -3.66 -6.50 -19.71
CA THR A 95 -4.48 -5.28 -19.55
C THR A 95 -3.97 -4.31 -18.46
N ALA A 96 -3.23 -4.80 -17.46
CA ALA A 96 -2.79 -4.02 -16.32
C ALA A 96 -1.41 -3.36 -16.54
N LEU A 97 -0.52 -4.03 -17.29
CA LEU A 97 0.83 -3.56 -17.56
C LEU A 97 0.96 -2.89 -18.93
N GLY A 98 0.10 -3.23 -19.91
CA GLY A 98 0.33 -2.90 -21.32
C GLY A 98 1.43 -3.78 -21.93
N ASP A 99 1.73 -3.60 -23.21
CA ASP A 99 2.94 -4.18 -23.81
C ASP A 99 4.18 -3.53 -23.16
N GLU A 100 5.21 -4.34 -22.88
CA GLU A 100 6.31 -4.02 -21.96
C GLU A 100 7.25 -2.87 -22.43
N ASP A 101 7.00 -2.28 -23.59
CA ASP A 101 7.89 -1.33 -24.27
C ASP A 101 7.68 0.15 -23.88
N GLY A 102 6.77 0.45 -22.93
CA GLY A 102 6.52 1.82 -22.46
C GLY A 102 7.59 2.37 -21.50
N PRO A 103 8.15 3.58 -21.73
CA PRO A 103 9.22 4.11 -20.90
C PRO A 103 8.69 4.64 -19.55
N ASN A 104 9.44 4.38 -18.49
CA ASN A 104 9.38 4.99 -17.15
C ASN A 104 8.49 4.35 -16.06
N TRP A 105 7.57 3.44 -16.38
CA TRP A 105 6.86 2.66 -15.33
C TRP A 105 6.90 1.14 -15.51
N SER A 106 7.31 0.61 -16.66
CA SER A 106 7.33 -0.84 -16.91
C SER A 106 8.14 -1.59 -15.84
N GLY A 107 9.28 -1.04 -15.40
CA GLY A 107 10.09 -1.57 -14.29
C GLY A 107 9.32 -1.62 -12.96
N THR A 108 8.79 -0.48 -12.50
CA THR A 108 8.07 -0.39 -11.22
C THR A 108 6.76 -1.19 -11.23
N ARG A 109 6.01 -1.20 -12.34
CA ARG A 109 4.73 -1.92 -12.44
C ARG A 109 4.92 -3.43 -12.51
N ALA A 110 5.90 -3.91 -13.28
CA ALA A 110 6.20 -5.34 -13.36
C ALA A 110 6.73 -5.88 -12.03
N GLU A 111 7.54 -5.09 -11.32
CA GLU A 111 7.99 -5.42 -9.96
C GLU A 111 6.82 -5.46 -8.97
N LEU A 112 5.99 -4.41 -8.93
CA LEU A 112 4.79 -4.36 -8.08
C LEU A 112 3.82 -5.51 -8.37
N PHE A 113 3.62 -5.83 -9.66
CA PHE A 113 2.83 -6.99 -10.07
C PHE A 113 3.42 -8.28 -9.53
N SER A 114 4.73 -8.50 -9.71
CA SER A 114 5.41 -9.70 -9.22
C SER A 114 5.32 -9.83 -7.70
N MET A 115 5.45 -8.73 -6.97
CA MET A 115 5.27 -8.69 -5.51
C MET A 115 3.83 -9.05 -5.12
N CYS A 116 2.82 -8.45 -5.76
CA CYS A 116 1.42 -8.81 -5.53
C CYS A 116 1.19 -10.31 -5.73
N ILE A 117 1.68 -10.91 -6.82
CA ILE A 117 1.47 -12.35 -7.04
C ILE A 117 2.21 -13.20 -5.99
N GLY A 118 3.38 -12.76 -5.54
CA GLY A 118 4.15 -13.44 -4.50
C GLY A 118 3.51 -13.39 -3.10
N ASP A 119 2.76 -12.34 -2.79
CA ASP A 119 2.13 -12.09 -1.48
C ASP A 119 0.63 -12.42 -1.45
N ALA A 120 0.10 -13.04 -2.51
CA ALA A 120 -1.28 -13.54 -2.54
C ALA A 120 -1.43 -14.73 -1.59
N ASP A 121 -2.53 -14.74 -0.82
CA ASP A 121 -2.87 -15.90 -0.01
C ASP A 121 -3.12 -17.14 -0.89
N ILE A 122 -2.51 -18.28 -0.52
CA ILE A 122 -2.48 -19.49 -1.36
C ILE A 122 -3.84 -20.17 -1.55
N ASP A 123 -4.81 -19.87 -0.69
CA ASP A 123 -6.14 -20.49 -0.63
C ASP A 123 -7.25 -19.62 -1.23
N LEU A 124 -6.90 -18.48 -1.84
CA LEU A 124 -7.88 -17.62 -2.50
C LEU A 124 -8.55 -18.35 -3.67
N LEU A 125 -9.89 -18.31 -3.68
CA LEU A 125 -10.70 -18.80 -4.80
C LEU A 125 -10.59 -17.85 -6.01
N PRO A 126 -10.91 -18.29 -7.24
CA PRO A 126 -10.72 -17.49 -8.46
C PRO A 126 -11.31 -16.07 -8.42
N ARG A 127 -12.54 -15.89 -7.92
CA ARG A 127 -13.13 -14.56 -7.70
C ARG A 127 -12.32 -13.73 -6.68
N GLN A 128 -11.87 -14.35 -5.61
CA GLN A 128 -11.08 -13.67 -4.58
C GLN A 128 -9.69 -13.31 -5.11
N GLN A 129 -9.07 -14.17 -5.93
CA GLN A 129 -7.83 -13.85 -6.65
C GLN A 129 -8.01 -12.63 -7.55
N ALA A 130 -9.13 -12.55 -8.30
CA ALA A 130 -9.42 -11.37 -9.11
C ALA A 130 -9.51 -10.09 -8.25
N VAL A 131 -10.26 -10.12 -7.14
CA VAL A 131 -10.33 -8.98 -6.21
C VAL A 131 -8.95 -8.62 -5.67
N TYR A 132 -8.19 -9.61 -5.21
CA TYR A 132 -6.86 -9.43 -4.64
C TYR A 132 -5.91 -8.75 -5.63
N VAL A 133 -5.75 -9.33 -6.83
CA VAL A 133 -4.73 -8.87 -7.78
C VAL A 133 -5.05 -7.46 -8.28
N HIS A 134 -6.33 -7.14 -8.49
CA HIS A 134 -6.74 -5.77 -8.80
C HIS A 134 -6.47 -4.81 -7.64
N ALA A 135 -6.94 -5.13 -6.44
CA ALA A 135 -6.77 -4.26 -5.27
C ALA A 135 -5.29 -4.02 -4.97
N CYS A 136 -4.50 -5.10 -4.91
CA CYS A 136 -3.07 -5.06 -4.64
C CYS A 136 -2.35 -4.14 -5.63
N LEU A 137 -2.48 -4.39 -6.94
CA LEU A 137 -1.75 -3.61 -7.93
C LEU A 137 -2.16 -2.13 -7.88
N ARG A 138 -3.46 -1.83 -7.76
CA ARG A 138 -3.95 -0.45 -7.73
C ARG A 138 -3.46 0.30 -6.49
N TRP A 139 -3.51 -0.33 -5.32
CA TRP A 139 -3.04 0.27 -4.08
C TRP A 139 -1.51 0.40 -4.04
N SER A 140 -0.77 -0.57 -4.58
CA SER A 140 0.68 -0.46 -4.80
C SER A 140 1.04 0.75 -5.67
N LEU A 141 0.30 1.00 -6.75
CA LEU A 141 0.54 2.16 -7.61
C LEU A 141 0.21 3.47 -6.90
N SER A 142 -0.85 3.51 -6.08
CA SER A 142 -1.13 4.67 -5.23
C SER A 142 -0.02 4.93 -4.22
N ALA A 143 0.50 3.88 -3.58
CA ALA A 143 1.61 3.99 -2.64
C ALA A 143 2.89 4.50 -3.34
N ALA A 144 3.21 3.97 -4.52
CA ALA A 144 4.34 4.45 -5.32
C ALA A 144 4.18 5.94 -5.71
N CYS A 145 2.97 6.34 -6.11
CA CYS A 145 2.61 7.73 -6.37
C CYS A 145 2.83 8.63 -5.14
N ASP A 146 2.44 8.17 -3.94
CA ASP A 146 2.63 8.93 -2.69
C ASP A 146 4.12 9.14 -2.40
N VAL A 147 4.93 8.10 -2.57
CA VAL A 147 6.38 8.16 -2.38
C VAL A 147 7.00 9.15 -3.37
N GLN A 148 6.64 9.08 -4.65
CA GLN A 148 7.11 10.01 -5.66
C GLN A 148 6.74 11.45 -5.30
N GLN A 149 5.47 11.71 -4.97
CA GLN A 149 5.02 13.04 -4.58
C GLN A 149 5.75 13.57 -3.34
N ALA A 150 6.05 12.70 -2.37
CA ALA A 150 6.79 13.09 -1.17
C ALA A 150 8.24 13.51 -1.51
N HIS A 151 8.94 12.77 -2.38
CA HIS A 151 10.26 13.15 -2.87
C HIS A 151 10.26 14.47 -3.63
N GLU A 152 9.20 14.73 -4.38
CA GLU A 152 9.02 15.97 -5.16
C GLU A 152 8.42 17.12 -4.32
N MET A 153 8.30 16.95 -3.00
CA MET A 153 7.74 17.95 -2.06
C MET A 153 6.33 18.44 -2.44
N ARG A 154 5.52 17.56 -3.04
CA ARG A 154 4.15 17.84 -3.50
C ARG A 154 3.12 16.82 -3.02
N LEU A 155 3.43 16.12 -1.93
CA LEU A 155 2.53 15.13 -1.32
C LEU A 155 1.16 15.77 -1.05
N ASP A 156 0.11 15.19 -1.63
CA ASP A 156 -1.25 15.66 -1.41
C ASP A 156 -1.86 15.10 -0.11
N ASP A 157 -3.08 15.51 0.22
CA ASP A 157 -3.76 15.09 1.45
C ASP A 157 -3.99 13.58 1.52
N LYS A 158 -4.22 12.92 0.38
CA LYS A 158 -4.46 11.47 0.34
C LYS A 158 -3.18 10.69 0.58
N GLY A 159 -2.07 11.16 0.03
CA GLY A 159 -0.76 10.60 0.31
C GLY A 159 -0.35 10.82 1.77
N ARG A 160 -0.56 12.03 2.31
CA ARG A 160 -0.34 12.34 3.74
C ARG A 160 -1.15 11.41 4.65
N GLU A 161 -2.44 11.23 4.36
CA GLU A 161 -3.34 10.34 5.11
C GLU A 161 -2.83 8.90 5.12
N ARG A 162 -2.49 8.34 3.95
CA ARG A 162 -2.00 6.95 3.84
C ARG A 162 -0.66 6.73 4.54
N LEU A 163 0.31 7.61 4.31
CA LEU A 163 1.62 7.49 4.96
C LEU A 163 1.52 7.68 6.48
N SER A 164 0.67 8.60 6.97
CA SER A 164 0.40 8.76 8.40
C SER A 164 -0.21 7.49 9.01
N ARG A 165 -1.21 6.90 8.34
CA ARG A 165 -1.82 5.62 8.77
C ARG A 165 -0.84 4.47 8.73
N PHE A 166 0.06 4.40 7.75
CA PHE A 166 1.14 3.40 7.78
C PHE A 166 2.05 3.61 9.00
N LEU A 167 2.53 4.84 9.21
CA LEU A 167 3.51 5.13 10.27
C LEU A 167 2.97 4.85 11.67
N THR A 168 1.67 5.07 11.88
CA THR A 168 1.01 4.99 13.20
C THR A 168 0.08 3.79 13.36
N GLY A 169 -0.19 3.05 12.29
CA GLY A 169 -1.23 2.02 12.23
C GLY A 169 -0.78 0.64 12.67
N GLN A 170 -1.31 -0.39 12.02
CA GLN A 170 -1.13 -1.79 12.43
C GLN A 170 -0.55 -2.68 11.33
N CYS A 171 0.02 -2.11 10.28
CA CYS A 171 0.62 -2.92 9.24
C CYS A 171 1.86 -3.65 9.78
N PRO A 172 2.20 -4.85 9.28
CA PRO A 172 3.32 -5.64 9.81
C PRO A 172 4.67 -4.91 9.84
N MET A 173 4.90 -3.97 8.91
CA MET A 173 6.11 -3.15 8.88
C MET A 173 5.93 -1.74 9.47
N SER A 174 4.77 -1.41 10.05
CA SER A 174 4.54 -0.12 10.69
C SER A 174 5.46 0.08 11.90
N PRO A 175 6.04 1.27 12.09
CA PRO A 175 6.83 1.60 13.29
C PRO A 175 6.13 1.27 14.61
N SER A 176 4.84 1.57 14.68
CA SER A 176 3.93 1.25 15.79
C SER A 176 3.71 -0.24 16.05
N GLN A 177 4.07 -1.13 15.12
CA GLN A 177 4.06 -2.60 15.32
C GLN A 177 5.45 -3.14 15.72
N LEU A 178 6.50 -2.32 15.58
CA LEU A 178 7.88 -2.71 15.93
C LEU A 178 8.31 -2.12 17.28
N LEU A 179 7.36 -1.72 18.14
CA LEU A 179 7.63 -1.04 19.41
C LEU A 179 8.51 -1.82 20.37
N ASP A 180 8.32 -3.14 20.45
CA ASP A 180 9.17 -3.97 21.31
C ASP A 180 10.62 -3.94 20.83
N ALA A 181 10.85 -3.93 19.52
CA ALA A 181 12.19 -3.77 18.95
C ALA A 181 12.75 -2.37 19.26
N TYR A 182 11.93 -1.32 19.19
CA TYR A 182 12.33 0.03 19.62
C TYR A 182 12.69 0.09 21.09
N GLY A 183 11.82 -0.40 21.98
CA GLY A 183 12.07 -0.38 23.42
C GLY A 183 13.38 -1.09 23.79
N LEU A 184 13.72 -2.18 23.09
CA LEU A 184 14.99 -2.89 23.26
C LEU A 184 16.22 -2.10 22.80
N ILE A 185 16.07 -1.21 21.80
CA ILE A 185 17.19 -0.58 21.10
C ILE A 185 17.38 0.88 21.52
N THR A 186 16.30 1.59 21.83
CA THR A 186 16.29 3.06 22.06
C THR A 186 15.84 3.42 23.47
N SER A 187 15.34 2.46 24.26
CA SER A 187 14.75 2.71 25.59
C SER A 187 13.62 3.77 25.60
N ARG A 188 13.08 4.15 24.44
CA ARG A 188 11.93 5.05 24.29
C ARG A 188 10.68 4.26 23.92
N THR A 189 9.54 4.72 24.43
CA THR A 189 8.24 4.13 24.16
C THR A 189 7.41 5.03 23.23
N TRP A 190 6.48 4.42 22.49
CA TRP A 190 5.53 5.16 21.65
C TRP A 190 4.80 6.29 22.41
N PRO A 191 4.26 6.07 23.63
CA PRO A 191 3.54 7.11 24.36
C PRO A 191 4.42 8.28 24.85
N GLU A 192 5.71 8.08 25.05
CA GLU A 192 6.64 9.19 25.34
C GLU A 192 6.77 10.09 24.12
N CYS A 193 6.97 9.49 22.94
CA CYS A 193 7.10 10.24 21.70
C CYS A 193 5.77 10.84 21.20
N SER A 194 4.61 10.29 21.58
CA SER A 194 3.30 10.91 21.28
C SER A 194 3.03 12.16 22.13
N ARG A 195 3.39 12.15 23.43
CA ARG A 195 3.05 13.24 24.36
C ARG A 195 3.80 14.54 24.07
N SER A 196 5.04 14.43 23.58
CA SER A 196 5.88 15.56 23.17
C SER A 196 5.29 16.36 22.00
N LEU A 197 4.44 15.72 21.19
CA LEU A 197 3.83 16.32 19.99
C LEU A 197 2.51 17.03 20.27
N ALA A 198 1.82 16.71 21.37
CA ALA A 198 0.56 17.36 21.75
C ALA A 198 0.77 18.82 22.24
N GLY A 199 2.01 19.19 22.62
CA GLY A 199 2.37 20.53 23.06
C GLY A 199 3.00 21.43 22.00
N ALA A 200 3.50 20.85 20.90
CA ALA A 200 3.90 21.59 19.70
C ALA A 200 2.65 21.76 18.82
N ALA A 201 2.48 22.91 18.15
CA ALA A 201 1.34 23.17 17.27
C ALA A 201 1.07 21.94 16.40
N ALA A 202 -0.13 21.35 16.54
CA ALA A 202 -0.49 20.09 15.89
C ALA A 202 -0.23 20.21 14.39
N GLY A 203 0.88 19.62 13.93
CA GLY A 203 1.18 19.53 12.51
C GLY A 203 0.11 18.70 11.82
N ASP A 204 0.13 18.65 10.49
CA ASP A 204 -0.69 17.66 9.80
C ASP A 204 -0.39 16.24 10.36
N GLY A 205 -1.37 15.33 10.25
CA GLY A 205 -1.25 14.00 10.83
C GLY A 205 -0.03 13.23 10.33
N PHE A 206 0.50 13.59 9.16
CA PHE A 206 1.70 13.02 8.58
C PHE A 206 2.98 13.54 9.25
N SER A 207 3.14 14.86 9.39
CA SER A 207 4.28 15.50 10.06
C SER A 207 4.37 15.06 11.51
N SER A 208 3.22 14.92 12.18
CA SER A 208 3.14 14.38 13.53
C SER A 208 3.63 12.92 13.59
N ALA A 209 3.20 12.08 12.64
CA ALA A 209 3.64 10.70 12.54
C ALA A 209 5.15 10.57 12.28
N VAL A 210 5.70 11.38 11.36
CA VAL A 210 7.15 11.42 11.09
C VAL A 210 7.91 11.83 12.35
N SER A 211 7.48 12.91 13.02
CA SER A 211 8.12 13.41 14.24
C SER A 211 8.10 12.38 15.36
N GLN A 212 7.03 11.59 15.45
CA GLN A 212 6.92 10.53 16.44
C GLN A 212 7.95 9.42 16.23
N VAL A 213 8.14 8.99 14.97
CA VAL A 213 9.14 7.97 14.64
C VAL A 213 10.55 8.52 14.79
N THR A 214 10.78 9.78 14.41
CA THR A 214 12.06 10.48 14.63
C THR A 214 12.41 10.54 16.12
N CYS A 215 11.44 10.82 17.00
CA CYS A 215 11.67 10.81 18.44
C CYS A 215 12.14 9.43 18.95
N LEU A 216 11.59 8.33 18.44
CA LEU A 216 12.04 6.99 18.82
C LEU A 216 13.50 6.75 18.42
N LEU A 217 13.91 7.28 17.27
CA LEU A 217 15.23 7.09 16.68
C LEU A 217 16.26 8.16 17.05
N GLN A 218 15.93 9.11 17.92
CA GLN A 218 16.75 10.29 18.18
C GLN A 218 18.15 9.98 18.71
N ASP A 219 18.37 8.83 19.38
CA ASP A 219 19.71 8.43 19.86
C ASP A 219 20.66 8.01 18.74
N PHE A 220 20.13 7.83 17.53
CA PHE A 220 20.88 7.57 16.32
C PHE A 220 21.00 8.82 15.45
N GLN A 221 20.80 10.00 16.03
CA GLN A 221 21.09 11.25 15.37
C GLN A 221 22.47 11.76 15.78
N THR A 222 23.28 12.14 14.79
CA THR A 222 24.55 12.83 15.02
C THR A 222 24.31 14.29 15.43
N GLU A 223 25.34 14.97 15.94
CA GLU A 223 25.24 16.36 16.40
C GLU A 223 24.80 17.36 15.30
N ASP A 224 25.10 17.06 14.04
CA ASP A 224 24.69 17.83 12.85
C ASP A 224 23.30 17.46 12.32
N GLY A 225 22.60 16.54 13.00
CA GLY A 225 21.23 16.15 12.66
C GLY A 225 21.12 14.99 11.66
N ALA A 226 22.24 14.43 11.20
CA ALA A 226 22.27 13.29 10.29
C ALA A 226 21.96 11.96 11.01
N LEU A 227 21.63 10.92 10.24
CA LEU A 227 21.42 9.58 10.78
C LEU A 227 22.78 8.88 10.99
N ASP A 228 23.09 8.46 12.22
CA ASP A 228 24.17 7.51 12.52
C ASP A 228 23.70 6.08 12.20
N ALA A 229 23.73 5.76 10.91
CA ALA A 229 23.29 4.46 10.42
C ALA A 229 24.17 3.31 10.91
N THR A 230 25.45 3.57 11.22
CA THR A 230 26.37 2.55 11.74
C THR A 230 25.97 2.15 13.14
N HIS A 231 25.72 3.13 14.01
CA HIS A 231 25.24 2.90 15.36
C HIS A 231 23.87 2.21 15.35
N LEU A 232 22.93 2.67 14.52
CA LEU A 232 21.61 2.04 14.38
C LEU A 232 21.71 0.58 13.92
N LYS A 233 22.51 0.29 12.88
CA LYS A 233 22.75 -1.08 12.38
C LYS A 233 23.35 -1.98 13.46
N SER A 234 24.29 -1.47 14.23
CA SER A 234 24.93 -2.19 15.34
C SER A 234 23.94 -2.52 16.45
N ALA A 235 23.14 -1.54 16.87
CA ALA A 235 22.17 -1.71 17.95
C ALA A 235 21.08 -2.72 17.57
N VAL A 236 20.53 -2.62 16.35
CA VAL A 236 19.54 -3.57 15.84
C VAL A 236 20.11 -4.98 15.67
N SER A 237 21.38 -5.10 15.27
CA SER A 237 22.03 -6.41 15.11
C SER A 237 22.35 -7.10 16.43
N SER A 238 22.50 -6.32 17.51
CA SER A 238 22.79 -6.81 18.86
C SER A 238 21.52 -7.14 19.64
N ALA A 239 20.35 -6.71 19.17
CA ALA A 239 19.07 -6.95 19.84
C ALA A 239 18.64 -8.43 19.73
N PRO A 240 18.13 -9.03 20.82
CA PRO A 240 17.64 -10.40 20.81
C PRO A 240 16.44 -10.59 19.86
N GLY A 241 16.32 -11.80 19.32
CA GLY A 241 15.24 -12.17 18.39
C GLY A 241 15.54 -11.89 16.92
N ALA A 242 16.67 -12.34 16.36
CA ALA A 242 17.10 -12.02 14.99
C ALA A 242 16.40 -12.82 13.84
N GLY A 243 15.28 -13.51 14.11
CA GLY A 243 14.58 -14.31 13.11
C GLY A 243 13.94 -13.44 12.01
N ARG A 244 13.91 -13.90 10.74
CA ARG A 244 13.39 -13.09 9.61
C ARG A 244 11.97 -12.55 9.83
N SER A 245 11.09 -13.30 10.48
CA SER A 245 9.70 -12.93 10.76
C SER A 245 9.49 -12.18 12.08
N SER A 246 10.53 -12.04 12.91
CA SER A 246 10.44 -11.29 14.15
C SER A 246 10.45 -9.78 13.90
N SER A 247 9.91 -9.00 14.83
CA SER A 247 9.92 -7.53 14.78
C SER A 247 11.34 -6.96 14.65
N THR A 248 12.32 -7.53 15.37
CA THR A 248 13.74 -7.16 15.25
C THR A 248 14.30 -7.50 13.88
N GLY A 249 13.95 -8.66 13.31
CA GLY A 249 14.37 -9.05 11.96
C GLY A 249 13.77 -8.18 10.86
N VAL A 250 12.53 -7.71 11.02
CA VAL A 250 11.90 -6.72 10.14
C VAL A 250 12.65 -5.39 10.22
N LEU A 251 12.85 -4.87 11.43
CA LEU A 251 13.59 -3.63 11.66
C LEU A 251 15.00 -3.68 11.06
N LYS A 252 15.71 -4.81 11.21
CA LYS A 252 17.03 -5.02 10.61
C LYS A 252 17.04 -4.87 9.10
N ARG A 253 16.03 -5.42 8.40
CA ARG A 253 15.92 -5.28 6.94
C ARG A 253 15.64 -3.83 6.53
N THR A 254 14.74 -3.17 7.26
CA THR A 254 14.45 -1.74 7.04
C THR A 254 15.73 -0.91 7.20
N VAL A 255 16.46 -1.10 8.30
CA VAL A 255 17.70 -0.35 8.57
C VAL A 255 18.79 -0.64 7.54
N ASN A 256 18.91 -1.87 7.07
CA ASN A 256 19.86 -2.20 6.00
C ASN A 256 19.48 -1.56 4.66
N ALA A 257 18.19 -1.49 4.34
CA ALA A 257 17.71 -0.93 3.08
C ALA A 257 17.65 0.61 3.07
N CYS A 258 17.41 1.23 4.22
CA CYS A 258 17.19 2.66 4.35
C CYS A 258 18.32 3.41 5.06
N GLY A 259 19.28 2.72 5.68
CA GLY A 259 20.36 3.35 6.44
C GLY A 259 21.42 4.07 5.61
N GLU A 260 21.22 4.27 4.31
CA GLU A 260 22.10 5.12 3.48
C GLU A 260 21.54 6.54 3.32
N THR A 261 20.39 6.84 3.93
CA THR A 261 19.78 8.17 3.95
C THR A 261 20.56 9.16 4.80
N GLN A 262 20.50 10.45 4.46
CA GLN A 262 21.28 11.51 5.11
C GLN A 262 20.66 11.97 6.43
N SER A 263 19.33 11.93 6.57
CA SER A 263 18.62 12.37 7.77
C SER A 263 17.64 11.34 8.32
N LEU A 264 17.23 11.50 9.58
CA LEU A 264 16.15 10.71 10.18
C LEU A 264 14.83 10.86 9.42
N GLY A 265 14.52 12.06 8.91
CA GLY A 265 13.32 12.28 8.10
C GLY A 265 13.35 11.44 6.82
N GLU A 266 14.48 11.46 6.10
CA GLU A 266 14.66 10.63 4.89
C GLU A 266 14.61 9.14 5.19
N PHE A 267 15.17 8.70 6.34
CA PHE A 267 15.07 7.32 6.79
C PHE A 267 13.62 6.89 6.99
N VAL A 268 12.83 7.71 7.70
CA VAL A 268 11.40 7.44 7.93
C VAL A 268 10.64 7.39 6.61
N MET A 269 10.99 8.25 5.65
CA MET A 269 10.39 8.22 4.30
C MET A 269 10.75 6.97 3.51
N CYS A 270 12.01 6.57 3.51
CA CYS A 270 12.44 5.32 2.86
C CYS A 270 11.71 4.13 3.48
N TRP A 271 11.59 4.10 4.80
CA TRP A 271 10.84 3.05 5.47
C TRP A 271 9.36 3.08 5.10
N ALA A 272 8.72 4.24 5.12
CA ALA A 272 7.32 4.37 4.70
C ALA A 272 7.11 3.86 3.26
N ALA A 273 8.00 4.22 2.34
CA ALA A 273 7.95 3.78 0.96
C ALA A 273 8.00 2.26 0.80
N ARG A 274 8.85 1.58 1.59
CA ARG A 274 9.02 0.13 1.53
C ARG A 274 7.95 -0.62 2.33
N GLY A 275 7.62 -0.10 3.50
CA GLY A 275 6.76 -0.78 4.47
C GLY A 275 5.28 -0.72 4.13
N ILE A 276 4.82 0.35 3.46
CA ILE A 276 3.41 0.52 3.10
C ILE A 276 2.89 -0.59 2.18
N LEU A 277 3.75 -1.22 1.37
CA LEU A 277 3.38 -2.36 0.54
C LEU A 277 2.90 -3.56 1.39
N THR A 278 3.39 -3.72 2.61
CA THR A 278 2.87 -4.77 3.50
C THR A 278 1.43 -4.52 3.95
N CYS A 279 0.99 -3.25 4.03
CA CYS A 279 -0.42 -2.92 4.20
C CYS A 279 -1.20 -3.28 2.95
N VAL A 280 -0.67 -2.94 1.76
CA VAL A 280 -1.31 -3.26 0.48
C VAL A 280 -1.65 -4.75 0.42
N PHE A 281 -0.66 -5.61 0.69
CA PHE A 281 -0.84 -7.05 0.61
C PHE A 281 -1.84 -7.57 1.64
N GLY A 282 -1.69 -7.16 2.90
CA GLY A 282 -2.58 -7.60 3.99
C GLY A 282 -4.02 -7.14 3.79
N GLU A 283 -4.23 -5.87 3.43
CA GLU A 283 -5.57 -5.32 3.22
C GLU A 283 -6.20 -5.86 1.93
N ALA A 284 -5.42 -6.11 0.87
CA ALA A 284 -5.95 -6.70 -0.37
C ALA A 284 -6.39 -8.15 -0.14
N ASN A 285 -5.61 -8.93 0.62
CA ASN A 285 -5.99 -10.28 1.04
C ASN A 285 -7.25 -10.24 1.92
N GLN A 286 -7.34 -9.29 2.85
CA GLN A 286 -8.53 -9.09 3.67
C GLN A 286 -9.77 -8.78 2.81
N LEU A 287 -9.67 -7.84 1.86
CA LEU A 287 -10.74 -7.49 0.94
C LEU A 287 -11.17 -8.70 0.08
N ALA A 288 -10.20 -9.45 -0.44
CA ALA A 288 -10.44 -10.64 -1.25
C ALA A 288 -11.15 -11.75 -0.46
N ARG A 289 -10.72 -12.02 0.78
CA ARG A 289 -11.36 -13.04 1.65
C ARG A 289 -12.79 -12.65 2.04
N GLN A 290 -13.05 -11.35 2.20
CA GLN A 290 -14.40 -10.85 2.45
C GLN A 290 -15.31 -10.97 1.23
N PHE A 291 -14.78 -11.21 0.03
CA PHE A 291 -15.57 -11.38 -1.18
C PHE A 291 -16.20 -12.79 -1.23
N PRO A 292 -17.53 -12.91 -1.15
CA PRO A 292 -18.20 -14.21 -1.12
C PRO A 292 -18.12 -14.90 -2.48
N PRO A 293 -17.89 -16.23 -2.54
CA PRO A 293 -17.80 -16.95 -3.81
C PRO A 293 -19.09 -16.89 -4.63
N ALA A 294 -20.25 -16.74 -3.98
CA ALA A 294 -21.56 -16.65 -4.61
C ALA A 294 -21.94 -15.23 -5.06
N CYS A 295 -21.14 -14.21 -4.73
CA CYS A 295 -21.42 -12.84 -5.13
C CYS A 295 -21.10 -12.63 -6.63
N THR A 296 -22.07 -12.13 -7.39
CA THR A 296 -21.97 -11.85 -8.83
C THR A 296 -22.38 -10.40 -9.11
N VAL A 297 -21.55 -9.66 -9.84
CA VAL A 297 -21.68 -8.22 -10.14
C VAL A 297 -21.72 -8.00 -11.65
#